data_AF-G5ZX66-F1
#
_entry.id   AF-G5ZX66-F1
#
_cell.length_a   1.000
_cell.length_b   1.000
_cell.length_c   1.000
_cell.angle_alpha   90.00
_cell.angle_beta   90.00
_cell.angle_gamma   90.00
#
_symmetry.space_group_name_H-M   'P 1'
#
loop_
_entity.id
_entity.type
_entity.pdbx_description
1 polymer ?
#
loop_
_entity_poly.entity_id
_entity_poly.type
_entity_poly.pdbx_seq_one_letter_code
_entity_poly.pdbx_strand_id
1 'polypeptide(L)'
;MEIQTLLLTISPSLAILAYVISSDRFQEPPRTMIAAFVLGYLICLPSGELNHLLIDSTSEPENYSFIAGFVEEALKFLAIGLFLWDRVEFDEPMDAIVYGTLVSLGFATFENYEYVYVWNGEYSSFTVAAARAVSAVPLHACCGIIMGFFIGRYFLSYRRKYLIISFLVPALIHAFYNFLENYYMQFLIAVICLTWYLYNKTKKEQHD
;
A
#
# COMPACT_ATOMS: atom_id res chain seq x y z
N MET A 1 -8.79 22.69 -12.76
CA MET A 1 -8.78 21.58 -11.79
C MET A 1 -9.84 21.88 -10.74
N GLU A 2 -10.89 21.09 -10.66
CA GLU A 2 -11.87 21.24 -9.58
C GLU A 2 -11.22 20.80 -8.27
N ILE A 3 -11.27 21.66 -7.26
CA ILE A 3 -10.65 21.40 -5.95
C ILE A 3 -11.15 20.09 -5.33
N GLN A 4 -12.39 19.70 -5.61
CA GLN A 4 -13.01 18.47 -5.14
C GLN A 4 -12.30 17.21 -5.68
N THR A 5 -11.97 17.18 -6.98
CA THR A 5 -11.25 16.06 -7.59
C THR A 5 -9.87 15.89 -6.97
N LEU A 6 -9.14 17.00 -6.76
CA LEU A 6 -7.83 16.98 -6.11
C LEU A 6 -7.91 16.45 -4.68
N LEU A 7 -8.91 16.90 -3.91
CA LEU A 7 -9.13 16.42 -2.55
C LEU A 7 -9.41 14.92 -2.54
N LEU A 8 -10.27 14.41 -3.42
CA LEU A 8 -10.51 12.96 -3.54
C LEU A 8 -9.26 12.18 -3.97
N THR A 9 -8.37 12.81 -4.74
CA THR A 9 -7.14 12.15 -5.20
C THR A 9 -6.13 11.94 -4.06
N ILE A 10 -5.97 12.94 -3.19
CA ILE A 10 -4.85 12.96 -2.22
C ILE A 10 -5.31 12.71 -0.78
N SER A 11 -6.46 13.25 -0.38
CA SER A 11 -6.88 13.22 1.03
C SER A 11 -7.13 11.82 1.61
N PRO A 12 -7.60 10.80 0.87
CA PRO A 12 -7.77 9.46 1.46
C PRO A 12 -6.44 8.87 1.95
N SER A 13 -5.37 8.99 1.16
CA SER A 13 -4.02 8.55 1.56
C SER A 13 -3.57 9.28 2.84
N LEU A 14 -3.70 10.62 2.86
CA LEU A 14 -3.29 11.42 4.01
C LEU A 14 -4.13 11.12 5.27
N ALA A 15 -5.43 10.87 5.11
CA ALA A 15 -6.32 10.56 6.21
C ALA A 15 -5.98 9.22 6.86
N ILE A 16 -5.73 8.17 6.06
CA ILE A 16 -5.33 6.86 6.56
C ILE A 16 -3.95 6.94 7.22
N LEU A 17 -2.99 7.67 6.62
CA LEU A 17 -1.68 7.89 7.23
C LEU A 17 -1.77 8.58 8.58
N ALA A 18 -2.54 9.67 8.66
CA ALA A 18 -2.74 10.40 9.91
C ALA A 18 -3.33 9.48 10.99
N TYR A 19 -4.27 8.61 10.64
CA TYR A 19 -4.83 7.63 11.57
C TYR A 19 -3.78 6.63 12.08
N VAL A 20 -2.96 6.06 11.20
CA VAL A 20 -1.93 5.07 11.58
C VAL A 20 -0.84 5.71 12.43
N ILE A 21 -0.30 6.87 12.02
CA ILE A 21 0.75 7.59 12.76
C ILE A 21 0.24 8.09 14.12
N SER A 22 -1.00 8.60 14.19
CA SER A 22 -1.57 9.06 15.47
C SER A 22 -1.93 7.92 16.43
N SER A 23 -2.03 6.70 15.92
CA SER A 23 -2.30 5.51 16.71
C SER A 23 -1.05 4.85 17.26
N ASP A 24 0.11 5.20 16.70
CA ASP A 24 1.40 4.69 17.13
C ASP A 24 1.83 5.37 18.44
N ARG A 25 2.24 4.55 19.42
CA ARG A 25 2.62 5.00 20.76
C ARG A 25 4.03 5.59 20.75
N PHE A 26 4.95 5.00 20.00
CA PHE A 26 6.35 5.37 19.96
C PHE A 26 6.67 5.96 18.58
N GLN A 27 6.14 7.17 18.32
CA GLN A 27 6.20 7.77 17.00
C GLN A 27 7.60 7.87 16.42
N GLU A 28 7.70 7.39 15.19
CA GLU A 28 8.87 7.48 14.33
C GLU A 28 9.35 8.92 14.11
N PRO A 29 10.66 9.13 13.86
CA PRO A 29 11.18 10.43 13.48
C PRO A 29 10.47 10.98 12.21
N PRO A 30 10.01 12.26 12.20
CA PRO A 30 9.32 12.83 11.03
C PRO A 30 10.11 12.74 9.72
N ARG A 31 11.44 12.80 9.82
CA ARG A 31 12.34 12.72 8.66
C ARG A 31 12.24 11.37 7.95
N THR A 32 12.24 10.26 8.69
CA THR A 32 12.19 8.91 8.13
C THR A 32 10.80 8.59 7.63
N MET A 33 9.76 9.06 8.33
CA MET A 33 8.38 8.96 7.83
C MET A 33 8.18 9.66 6.48
N ILE A 34 8.65 10.91 6.35
CA ILE A 34 8.60 11.66 5.09
C ILE A 34 9.41 10.94 4.01
N ALA A 35 10.62 10.47 4.34
CA ALA A 35 11.46 9.74 3.40
C ALA A 35 10.79 8.44 2.91
N ALA A 36 10.08 7.70 3.78
CA ALA A 36 9.36 6.48 3.40
C ALA A 36 8.18 6.77 2.48
N PHE A 37 7.39 7.80 2.79
CA PHE A 37 6.31 8.24 1.92
C PHE A 37 6.82 8.68 0.54
N VAL A 38 7.86 9.52 0.51
CA VAL A 38 8.47 10.00 -0.74
C VAL A 38 9.08 8.85 -1.52
N LEU A 39 9.75 7.90 -0.86
CA LEU A 39 10.27 6.72 -1.54
C LEU A 39 9.12 5.93 -2.17
N GLY A 40 8.04 5.68 -1.44
CA GLY A 40 6.81 5.05 -1.95
C GLY A 40 6.26 5.73 -3.20
N TYR A 41 6.16 7.05 -3.17
CA TYR A 41 5.75 7.88 -4.31
C TYR A 41 6.69 7.70 -5.51
N LEU A 42 8.01 7.73 -5.28
CA LEU A 42 9.01 7.62 -6.33
C LEU A 42 9.10 6.23 -6.95
N ILE A 43 8.96 5.15 -6.16
CA ILE A 43 9.01 3.78 -6.69
C ILE A 43 7.78 3.42 -7.54
N CYS A 44 6.72 4.24 -7.52
CA CYS A 44 5.60 4.10 -8.44
C CYS A 44 6.03 4.30 -9.91
N LEU A 45 7.00 5.20 -10.17
CA LEU A 45 7.53 5.45 -11.52
C LEU A 45 8.17 4.21 -12.17
N PRO A 46 9.21 3.58 -11.59
CA PRO A 46 9.76 2.36 -12.17
C PRO A 46 8.77 1.20 -12.14
N SER A 47 7.78 1.22 -11.24
CA SER A 47 6.69 0.24 -11.25
C SER A 47 5.80 0.38 -12.47
N GLY A 48 5.44 1.61 -12.86
CA GLY A 48 4.68 1.90 -14.06
C GLY A 48 5.40 1.42 -15.32
N GLU A 49 6.70 1.67 -15.42
CA GLU A 49 7.53 1.18 -16.54
C GLU A 49 7.58 -0.35 -16.61
N LEU A 50 7.70 -1.02 -15.47
CA LEU A 50 7.68 -2.49 -15.40
C LEU A 50 6.30 -3.04 -15.76
N ASN A 51 5.22 -2.41 -15.28
CA ASN A 51 3.86 -2.79 -15.63
C ASN A 51 3.62 -2.61 -17.14
N HIS A 52 4.06 -1.51 -17.74
CA HIS A 52 3.98 -1.29 -19.17
C HIS A 52 4.73 -2.39 -19.95
N LEU A 53 5.95 -2.73 -19.54
CA LEU A 53 6.74 -3.77 -20.19
C LEU A 53 6.14 -5.17 -20.05
N LEU A 54 5.53 -5.49 -18.90
CA LEU A 54 5.05 -6.86 -18.60
C LEU A 54 3.57 -7.08 -18.94
N ILE A 55 2.79 -6.00 -19.05
CA ILE A 55 1.33 -6.05 -19.16
C ILE A 55 0.90 -5.28 -20.41
N ASP A 56 1.10 -3.97 -20.45
CA ASP A 56 0.54 -3.10 -21.52
C ASP A 56 1.17 -3.36 -22.90
N SER A 57 2.38 -3.92 -22.96
CA SER A 57 3.03 -4.30 -24.22
C SER A 57 2.55 -5.63 -24.80
N THR A 58 1.71 -6.37 -24.06
CA THR A 58 1.10 -7.62 -24.54
C THR A 58 -0.12 -7.35 -25.43
N SER A 59 -0.57 -8.35 -26.18
CA SER A 59 -1.74 -8.21 -27.04
C SER A 59 -3.08 -8.17 -26.28
N GLU A 60 -3.11 -8.69 -25.05
CA GLU A 60 -4.33 -8.88 -24.24
C GLU A 60 -4.04 -8.46 -22.78
N PRO A 61 -3.72 -7.18 -22.52
CA PRO A 61 -3.21 -6.68 -21.23
C PRO A 61 -4.14 -6.97 -20.05
N GLU A 62 -5.46 -7.00 -20.26
CA GLU A 62 -6.45 -7.34 -19.24
C GLU A 62 -6.24 -8.74 -18.64
N ASN A 63 -5.74 -9.71 -19.42
CA ASN A 63 -5.43 -11.06 -18.94
C ASN A 63 -4.19 -11.11 -18.04
N TYR A 64 -3.39 -10.04 -18.01
CA TYR A 64 -2.11 -9.96 -17.29
C TYR A 64 -2.13 -8.91 -16.16
N SER A 65 -3.27 -8.25 -15.92
CA SER A 65 -3.42 -7.20 -14.89
C SER A 65 -3.03 -7.63 -13.47
N PHE A 66 -3.12 -8.93 -13.17
CA PHE A 66 -2.71 -9.53 -11.89
C PHE A 66 -1.20 -9.40 -11.64
N ILE A 67 -0.37 -9.27 -12.69
CA ILE A 67 1.09 -9.11 -12.58
C ILE A 67 1.44 -7.82 -11.85
N ALA A 68 0.65 -6.75 -12.03
CA ALA A 68 0.86 -5.47 -11.36
C ALA A 68 0.91 -5.63 -9.84
N GLY A 69 0.00 -6.43 -9.26
CA GLY A 69 0.00 -6.73 -7.84
C GLY A 69 1.30 -7.37 -7.34
N PHE A 70 1.99 -8.17 -8.16
CA PHE A 70 3.29 -8.72 -7.79
C PHE A 70 4.44 -7.72 -7.94
N VAL A 71 4.45 -6.98 -9.06
CA VAL A 71 5.50 -5.99 -9.36
C VAL A 71 5.52 -4.90 -8.31
N GLU A 72 4.36 -4.31 -8.04
CA GLU A 72 4.25 -3.18 -7.14
C GLU A 72 4.53 -3.56 -5.69
N GLU A 73 3.95 -4.67 -5.22
CA GLU A 73 4.15 -5.11 -3.83
C GLU A 73 5.58 -5.62 -3.62
N ALA A 74 6.27 -6.11 -4.66
CA ALA A 74 7.70 -6.42 -4.58
C ALA A 74 8.54 -5.15 -4.38
N LEU A 75 8.28 -4.09 -5.15
CA LEU A 75 8.98 -2.81 -5.01
C LEU A 75 8.73 -2.17 -3.64
N LYS A 76 7.48 -2.18 -3.16
CA LYS A 76 7.12 -1.70 -1.82
C LYS A 76 7.83 -2.50 -0.74
N PHE A 77 7.84 -3.83 -0.84
CA PHE A 77 8.54 -4.71 0.11
C PHE A 77 10.03 -4.40 0.20
N LEU A 78 10.70 -4.21 -0.95
CA LEU A 78 12.11 -3.83 -0.99
C LEU A 78 12.35 -2.44 -0.39
N ALA A 79 11.49 -1.47 -0.71
CA ALA A 79 11.56 -0.11 -0.19
C ALA A 79 11.39 -0.05 1.34
N ILE A 80 10.44 -0.81 1.89
CA ILE A 80 10.24 -0.91 3.35
C ILE A 80 11.49 -1.47 4.04
N GLY A 81 12.14 -2.47 3.44
CA GLY A 81 13.37 -3.04 3.98
C GLY A 81 14.46 -1.99 4.23
N LEU A 82 14.56 -0.95 3.39
CA LEU A 82 15.57 0.10 3.55
C LEU A 82 15.44 0.90 4.86
N PHE A 83 14.23 0.99 5.41
CA PHE A 83 13.98 1.68 6.68
C PHE A 83 14.11 0.74 7.88
N LEU A 84 13.75 -0.53 7.72
CA LEU A 84 13.67 -1.46 8.85
C LEU A 84 14.94 -2.28 9.08
N TRP A 85 15.90 -2.27 8.14
CA TRP A 85 17.17 -2.99 8.33
C TRP A 85 18.16 -2.25 9.23
N ASP A 86 18.04 -0.94 9.38
CA ASP A 86 18.82 -0.19 10.37
C ASP A 86 18.09 -0.22 11.73
N ARG A 87 18.56 -1.11 12.61
CA ARG A 87 17.91 -1.51 13.88
C ARG A 87 17.75 -0.39 14.90
N VAL A 88 18.36 0.77 14.68
CA VAL A 88 18.37 1.85 15.68
C VAL A 88 16.98 2.48 15.81
N GLU A 89 16.22 2.52 14.73
CA GLU A 89 14.88 3.14 14.69
C GLU A 89 13.74 2.12 14.74
N PHE A 90 14.03 0.81 14.63
CA PHE A 90 13.03 -0.26 14.75
C PHE A 90 13.07 -0.86 16.15
N ASP A 91 12.24 -0.35 17.05
CA ASP A 91 12.16 -0.82 18.43
C ASP A 91 10.90 -1.65 18.74
N GLU A 92 9.87 -1.62 17.87
CA GLU A 92 8.67 -2.43 18.02
C GLU A 92 7.99 -2.89 16.70
N PRO A 93 7.12 -3.93 16.74
CA PRO A 93 6.45 -4.43 15.52
C PRO A 93 5.54 -3.41 14.82
N MET A 94 5.11 -2.36 15.53
CA MET A 94 4.23 -1.31 14.99
C MET A 94 4.95 -0.45 13.95
N ASP A 95 6.24 -0.19 14.13
CA ASP A 95 7.12 0.55 13.21
C ASP A 95 7.02 -0.04 11.80
N ALA A 96 7.05 -1.36 11.68
CA ALA A 96 6.94 -2.05 10.40
C ALA A 96 5.58 -1.79 9.73
N ILE A 97 4.49 -1.68 10.52
CA ILE A 97 3.17 -1.28 10.03
C ILE A 97 3.17 0.18 9.60
N VAL A 98 3.78 1.09 10.38
CA VAL A 98 3.87 2.52 10.06
C VAL A 98 4.64 2.73 8.74
N TYR A 99 5.86 2.20 8.63
CA TYR A 99 6.67 2.30 7.40
C TYR A 99 6.01 1.56 6.22
N GLY A 100 5.40 0.41 6.45
CA GLY A 100 4.63 -0.32 5.43
C GLY A 100 3.46 0.51 4.87
N THR A 101 2.74 1.19 5.76
CA THR A 101 1.63 2.07 5.38
C THR A 101 2.13 3.32 4.64
N LEU A 102 3.23 3.93 5.11
CA LEU A 102 3.85 5.11 4.49
C LEU A 102 4.29 4.85 3.05
N VAL A 103 5.05 3.78 2.83
CA VAL A 103 5.51 3.41 1.48
C VAL A 103 4.32 3.11 0.57
N SER A 104 3.35 2.30 1.03
CA SER A 104 2.20 1.93 0.20
C SER A 104 1.27 3.11 -0.12
N LEU A 105 1.06 4.05 0.81
CA LEU A 105 0.22 5.22 0.56
C LEU A 105 0.95 6.34 -0.19
N GLY A 106 2.28 6.42 -0.09
CA GLY A 106 3.10 7.21 -1.00
C GLY A 106 2.92 6.75 -2.44
N PHE A 107 3.06 5.43 -2.66
CA PHE A 107 2.81 4.79 -3.96
C PHE A 107 1.41 5.08 -4.47
N ALA A 108 0.39 4.77 -3.66
CA ALA A 108 -1.01 4.96 -4.02
C ALA A 108 -1.35 6.42 -4.37
N THR A 109 -0.67 7.39 -3.75
CA THR A 109 -0.90 8.81 -4.03
C THR A 109 -0.46 9.18 -5.45
N PHE A 110 0.71 8.69 -5.90
CA PHE A 110 1.16 8.94 -7.27
C PHE A 110 0.31 8.17 -8.28
N GLU A 111 0.09 6.89 -8.03
CA GLU A 111 -0.71 6.05 -8.94
C GLU A 111 -2.13 6.60 -9.09
N ASN A 112 -2.77 7.00 -7.98
CA ASN A 112 -4.11 7.60 -8.04
C ASN A 112 -4.13 8.91 -8.83
N TYR A 113 -3.06 9.72 -8.75
CA TYR A 113 -2.94 10.91 -9.59
C TYR A 113 -2.88 10.54 -11.08
N GLU A 114 -2.09 9.53 -11.47
CA GLU A 114 -1.99 9.10 -12.87
C GLU A 114 -3.33 8.60 -13.41
N TYR A 115 -4.04 7.73 -12.67
CA TYR A 115 -5.37 7.28 -13.07
C TYR A 115 -6.39 8.42 -13.21
N VAL A 116 -6.36 9.40 -12.31
CA VAL A 116 -7.36 10.49 -12.30
C VAL A 116 -7.10 11.53 -13.38
N TYR A 117 -5.83 11.85 -13.66
CA TYR A 117 -5.48 13.00 -14.51
C TYR A 117 -4.82 12.62 -15.84
N VAL A 118 -4.34 11.39 -15.98
CA VAL A 118 -3.63 10.92 -17.18
C VAL A 118 -4.40 9.81 -17.88
N TRP A 119 -4.95 8.84 -17.14
CA TRP A 119 -5.57 7.62 -17.69
C TRP A 119 -7.06 7.46 -17.38
N ASN A 120 -7.80 8.57 -17.23
CA ASN A 120 -9.23 8.53 -16.90
C ASN A 120 -10.13 7.96 -18.02
N GLY A 121 -9.61 7.83 -19.25
CA GLY A 121 -10.31 7.22 -20.38
C GLY A 121 -11.59 7.96 -20.75
N GLU A 122 -12.72 7.24 -20.83
CA GLU A 122 -14.05 7.80 -21.10
C GLU A 122 -14.75 8.36 -19.83
N TYR A 123 -14.23 8.04 -18.65
CA TYR A 123 -14.82 8.48 -17.38
C TYR A 123 -14.31 9.88 -16.99
N SER A 124 -15.14 10.63 -16.25
CA SER A 124 -14.67 11.90 -15.70
C SER A 124 -13.61 11.67 -14.61
N SER A 125 -12.62 12.57 -14.52
CA SER A 125 -11.62 12.54 -13.44
C SER A 125 -12.26 12.50 -12.05
N PHE A 126 -13.39 13.19 -11.86
CA PHE A 126 -14.12 13.14 -10.60
C PHE A 126 -14.65 11.73 -10.28
N THR A 127 -15.25 11.05 -11.27
CA THR A 127 -15.76 9.68 -11.10
C THR A 127 -14.63 8.71 -10.75
N VAL A 128 -13.50 8.80 -11.47
CA VAL A 128 -12.33 7.95 -11.21
C VAL A 128 -11.76 8.23 -9.81
N ALA A 129 -11.62 9.51 -9.44
CA ALA A 129 -11.12 9.90 -8.12
C ALA A 129 -12.03 9.39 -7.00
N ALA A 130 -13.36 9.53 -7.14
CA ALA A 130 -14.33 9.06 -6.16
C ALA A 130 -14.29 7.53 -6.00
N ALA A 131 -14.22 6.79 -7.11
CA ALA A 131 -14.13 5.33 -7.09
C ALA A 131 -12.84 4.88 -6.38
N ARG A 132 -11.68 5.40 -6.79
CA ARG A 132 -10.38 5.00 -6.26
C ARG A 132 -10.17 5.40 -4.80
N ALA A 133 -10.75 6.53 -4.36
CA ALA A 133 -10.72 6.99 -2.98
C ALA A 133 -11.30 5.96 -1.99
N VAL A 134 -12.29 5.18 -2.41
CA VAL A 134 -12.94 4.15 -1.57
C VAL A 134 -12.53 2.73 -1.92
N SER A 135 -11.74 2.52 -2.98
CA SER A 135 -11.33 1.20 -3.45
C SER A 135 -9.80 1.00 -3.44
N ALA A 136 -9.10 1.46 -4.47
CA ALA A 136 -7.67 1.24 -4.68
C ALA A 136 -6.82 1.84 -3.55
N VAL A 137 -7.12 3.06 -3.09
CA VAL A 137 -6.32 3.70 -2.02
C VAL A 137 -6.42 2.93 -0.69
N PRO A 138 -7.62 2.56 -0.20
CA PRO A 138 -7.75 1.65 0.94
C PRO A 138 -7.10 0.28 0.75
N LEU A 139 -7.12 -0.29 -0.45
CA LEU A 139 -6.44 -1.55 -0.73
C LEU A 139 -4.92 -1.44 -0.53
N HIS A 140 -4.27 -0.41 -1.08
CA HIS A 140 -2.84 -0.20 -0.87
C HIS A 140 -2.49 -0.01 0.60
N ALA A 141 -3.32 0.71 1.35
CA ALA A 141 -3.15 0.81 2.81
C ALA A 141 -3.20 -0.58 3.47
N CYS A 142 -4.19 -1.40 3.11
CA CYS A 142 -4.30 -2.76 3.63
C CYS A 142 -3.08 -3.62 3.28
N CYS A 143 -2.61 -3.58 2.03
CA CYS A 143 -1.40 -4.28 1.61
C CYS A 143 -0.18 -3.83 2.41
N GLY A 144 0.01 -2.52 2.61
CA GLY A 144 1.10 -1.97 3.43
C GLY A 144 1.04 -2.41 4.90
N ILE A 145 -0.15 -2.39 5.51
CA ILE A 145 -0.34 -2.82 6.90
C ILE A 145 -0.10 -4.33 7.05
N ILE A 146 -0.63 -5.16 6.14
CA ILE A 146 -0.44 -6.61 6.17
C ILE A 146 1.03 -6.96 5.97
N MET A 147 1.70 -6.29 5.03
CA MET A 147 3.14 -6.43 4.78
C MET A 147 3.94 -6.10 6.04
N GLY A 148 3.68 -4.93 6.61
CA GLY A 148 4.31 -4.45 7.84
C GLY A 148 4.10 -5.39 9.03
N PHE A 149 2.87 -5.88 9.22
CA PHE A 149 2.55 -6.86 10.26
C PHE A 149 3.48 -8.07 10.17
N PHE A 150 3.57 -8.71 9.01
CA PHE A 150 4.38 -9.91 8.85
C PHE A 150 5.89 -9.62 8.91
N ILE A 151 6.36 -8.45 8.46
CA ILE A 151 7.75 -8.02 8.67
C ILE A 151 8.05 -7.87 10.17
N GLY A 152 7.15 -7.23 10.93
CA GLY A 152 7.26 -7.15 12.39
C GLY A 152 7.34 -8.54 13.04
N ARG A 153 6.51 -9.49 12.60
CA ARG A 153 6.58 -10.90 13.04
C ARG A 153 7.90 -11.58 12.70
N TYR A 154 8.49 -11.25 11.55
CA TYR A 154 9.82 -11.73 11.19
C TYR A 154 10.85 -11.22 12.20
N PHE A 155 10.85 -9.93 12.56
CA PHE A 155 11.83 -9.40 13.47
C PHE A 155 11.70 -9.89 14.91
N LEU A 156 10.48 -10.24 15.36
CA LEU A 156 10.29 -10.88 16.66
C LEU A 156 10.76 -12.33 16.73
N SER A 157 10.71 -13.07 15.60
CA SER A 157 10.89 -14.54 15.61
C SER A 157 12.06 -15.05 14.78
N TYR A 158 12.61 -14.20 13.91
CA TYR A 158 13.60 -14.51 12.86
C TYR A 158 13.22 -15.67 11.93
N ARG A 159 11.94 -16.05 11.90
CA ARG A 159 11.45 -17.14 11.04
C ARG A 159 11.22 -16.63 9.62
N ARG A 160 12.07 -17.07 8.68
CA ARG A 160 12.03 -16.69 7.24
C ARG A 160 10.65 -16.79 6.59
N LYS A 161 9.79 -17.69 7.06
CA LYS A 161 8.40 -17.80 6.59
C LYS A 161 7.65 -16.48 6.63
N TYR A 162 7.90 -15.63 7.62
CA TYR A 162 7.21 -14.36 7.76
C TYR A 162 7.64 -13.32 6.72
N LEU A 163 8.90 -13.33 6.28
CA LEU A 163 9.35 -12.51 5.14
C LEU A 163 8.71 -12.95 3.82
N ILE A 164 8.56 -14.26 3.63
CA ILE A 164 7.90 -14.78 2.42
C ILE A 164 6.42 -14.38 2.42
N ILE A 165 5.74 -14.56 3.56
CA ILE A 165 4.32 -14.23 3.72
C ILE A 165 4.07 -12.72 3.64
N SER A 166 4.99 -11.88 4.15
CA SER A 166 4.85 -10.41 4.08
C SER A 166 4.84 -9.90 2.65
N PHE A 167 5.50 -10.57 1.72
CA PHE A 167 5.41 -10.24 0.29
C PHE A 167 4.23 -10.95 -0.38
N LEU A 168 4.15 -12.28 -0.25
CA LEU A 168 3.20 -13.07 -1.04
C LEU A 168 1.74 -12.74 -0.73
N VAL A 169 1.37 -12.48 0.54
CA VAL A 169 -0.03 -12.22 0.89
C VAL A 169 -0.51 -10.89 0.32
N PRO A 170 0.17 -9.74 0.53
CA PRO A 170 -0.19 -8.49 -0.12
C PRO A 170 -0.19 -8.57 -1.65
N ALA A 171 0.82 -9.20 -2.25
CA ALA A 171 0.90 -9.37 -3.71
C ALA A 171 -0.30 -10.14 -4.26
N LEU A 172 -0.69 -11.25 -3.61
CA LEU A 172 -1.87 -12.03 -4.02
C LEU A 172 -3.17 -11.26 -3.80
N ILE A 173 -3.30 -10.52 -2.69
CA ILE A 173 -4.48 -9.69 -2.42
C ILE A 173 -4.63 -8.63 -3.51
N HIS A 174 -3.55 -7.94 -3.86
CA HIS A 174 -3.57 -6.91 -4.88
C HIS A 174 -3.82 -7.50 -6.27
N ALA A 175 -3.09 -8.56 -6.64
CA ALA A 175 -3.30 -9.27 -7.90
C ALA A 175 -4.74 -9.74 -8.07
N PHE A 176 -5.35 -10.27 -7.01
CA PHE A 176 -6.75 -10.70 -7.04
C PHE A 176 -7.72 -9.53 -7.15
N TYR A 177 -7.47 -8.41 -6.46
CA TYR A 177 -8.26 -7.19 -6.63
C TYR A 177 -8.25 -6.69 -8.08
N ASN A 178 -7.10 -6.68 -8.75
CA ASN A 178 -6.98 -6.23 -10.15
C ASN A 178 -7.70 -7.17 -11.13
N PHE A 179 -7.79 -8.45 -10.81
CA PHE A 179 -8.48 -9.44 -11.63
C PHE A 179 -10.01 -9.47 -11.39
N LEU A 180 -10.49 -9.01 -10.23
CA LEU A 180 -11.91 -9.03 -9.89
C LEU A 180 -12.67 -7.90 -10.59
N GLU A 181 -13.37 -8.22 -11.69
CA GLU A 181 -14.35 -7.30 -12.28
C GLU A 181 -15.58 -7.12 -11.39
N ASN A 182 -16.13 -8.24 -10.92
CA ASN A 182 -17.28 -8.29 -10.03
C ASN A 182 -16.82 -8.60 -8.60
N TYR A 183 -17.54 -8.07 -7.62
CA TYR A 183 -17.33 -8.32 -6.19
C TYR A 183 -16.05 -7.75 -5.56
N TYR A 184 -15.30 -6.89 -6.26
CA TYR A 184 -14.09 -6.26 -5.72
C TYR A 184 -14.34 -5.50 -4.41
N MET A 185 -15.52 -4.91 -4.23
CA MET A 185 -15.90 -4.23 -2.98
C MET A 185 -16.09 -5.19 -1.81
N GLN A 186 -16.76 -6.33 -2.02
CA GLN A 186 -16.95 -7.36 -1.00
C GLN A 186 -15.60 -7.96 -0.59
N PHE A 187 -14.74 -8.20 -1.59
CA PHE A 187 -13.36 -8.64 -1.35
C PHE A 187 -12.58 -7.59 -0.54
N LEU A 188 -12.64 -6.31 -0.93
CA LEU A 188 -11.99 -5.22 -0.21
C LEU A 188 -12.48 -5.12 1.23
N ILE A 189 -13.78 -5.24 1.49
CA ILE A 189 -14.33 -5.23 2.86
C ILE A 189 -13.74 -6.38 3.68
N ALA A 190 -13.63 -7.59 3.10
CA ALA A 190 -13.02 -8.73 3.79
C ALA A 190 -11.54 -8.46 4.11
N VAL A 191 -10.80 -7.85 3.17
CA VAL A 191 -9.40 -7.45 3.37
C VAL A 191 -9.27 -6.36 4.44
N ILE A 192 -10.16 -5.38 4.48
CA ILE A 192 -10.20 -4.34 5.53
C ILE A 192 -10.45 -4.98 6.90
N CYS A 193 -11.40 -5.92 7.01
CA CYS A 193 -11.66 -6.63 8.26
C CYS A 193 -10.44 -7.43 8.76
N LEU A 194 -9.76 -8.13 7.84
CA LEU A 194 -8.51 -8.84 8.15
C LEU A 194 -7.42 -7.86 8.62
N THR A 195 -7.21 -6.79 7.86
CA THR A 195 -6.22 -5.75 8.15
C THR A 195 -6.49 -5.12 9.51
N TRP A 196 -7.75 -4.78 9.80
CA TRP A 196 -8.17 -4.23 11.07
C TRP A 196 -7.88 -5.17 12.24
N TYR A 197 -8.14 -6.48 12.08
CA TYR A 197 -7.80 -7.47 13.09
C TYR A 197 -6.28 -7.53 13.36
N LEU A 198 -5.47 -7.60 12.30
CA LEU A 198 -4.00 -7.67 12.43
C LEU A 198 -3.43 -6.39 13.05
N TYR A 199 -3.90 -5.24 12.60
CA TYR A 199 -3.53 -3.92 13.12
C TYR A 199 -3.82 -3.80 14.62
N ASN A 200 -5.05 -4.09 15.05
CA ASN A 200 -5.42 -4.00 16.46
C ASN A 200 -4.70 -5.01 17.34
N LYS A 201 -4.32 -6.17 16.78
CA LYS A 201 -3.48 -7.14 17.48
C LYS A 201 -2.10 -6.54 17.78
N THR A 202 -1.43 -5.98 16.77
CA THR A 202 -0.11 -5.35 16.96
C THR A 202 -0.19 -4.13 17.86
N LYS A 203 -1.20 -3.29 17.71
CA LYS A 203 -1.40 -2.13 18.59
C LYS A 203 -1.52 -2.50 20.07
N LYS A 204 -2.18 -3.62 20.39
CA LYS A 204 -2.26 -4.12 21.77
C LYS A 204 -0.90 -4.58 22.31
N GLU A 205 -0.08 -5.19 21.45
CA GLU A 205 1.28 -5.63 21.80
C GLU A 205 2.19 -4.43 22.20
N GLN A 206 1.87 -3.18 21.83
CA GLN A 206 2.58 -1.95 22.27
C GLN A 206 2.27 -1.54 23.74
N HIS A 207 1.22 -2.12 24.32
CA HIS A 207 0.71 -1.75 25.66
C HIS A 207 1.00 -2.79 26.74
N ASP A 208 1.49 -3.97 26.35
CA ASP A 208 1.87 -5.09 27.23
C ASP A 208 3.38 -5.08 27.50
#